data_AF-A0A5E7SSH4-F1
#
_entry.id   AF-A0A5E7SSH4-F1
#
_cell.length_a   1.000
_cell.length_b   1.000
_cell.length_c   1.000
_cell.angle_alpha   90.00
_cell.angle_beta   90.00
_cell.angle_gamma   90.00
#
_symmetry.space_group_name_H-M   'P 1'
#
loop_
_entity.id
_entity.type
_entity.pdbx_description
1 polymer ?
#
loop_
_entity_poly.entity_id
_entity_poly.type
_entity_poly.pdbx_seq_one_letter_code
_entity_poly.pdbx_strand_id
1 'polypeptide(L)'
;MKVKTVSASETAYILRSKLGAVRAFDDLLADMRRGRSTYFGLVLVPFLCSHDGKGTRPYYSLSEINDFVRAALRVAPSSTAMVPIQVREWTCPYQTGHQLPVKLMLPLSA
;
A
#
# COMPACT_ATOMS: atom_id res chain seq x y z
N MET A 1 -18.09 -1.53 -2.76
CA MET A 1 -16.96 -1.86 -3.65
C MET A 1 -15.90 -2.55 -2.80
N LYS A 2 -15.42 -3.74 -3.17
CA LYS A 2 -14.41 -4.47 -2.39
C LYS A 2 -13.00 -4.04 -2.84
N VAL A 3 -12.16 -3.60 -1.91
CA VAL A 3 -10.77 -3.21 -2.18
C VAL A 3 -9.85 -4.39 -1.90
N LYS A 4 -9.03 -4.77 -2.88
CA LYS A 4 -8.03 -5.84 -2.72
C LYS A 4 -6.79 -5.27 -2.05
N THR A 5 -6.53 -5.68 -0.81
CA THR A 5 -5.38 -5.25 -0.03
C THR A 5 -4.40 -6.39 0.18
N VAL A 6 -3.11 -6.07 0.21
CA VAL A 6 -2.03 -7.03 0.45
C VAL A 6 -1.14 -6.57 1.60
N SER A 7 -0.50 -7.51 2.28
CA SER A 7 0.42 -7.23 3.39
C SER A 7 1.69 -6.51 2.94
N ALA A 8 2.47 -5.95 3.88
CA ALA A 8 3.76 -5.33 3.58
C ALA A 8 4.73 -6.25 2.83
N SER A 9 4.84 -7.51 3.27
CA SER A 9 5.73 -8.50 2.67
C SER A 9 5.29 -8.88 1.25
N GLU A 10 3.99 -9.03 1.02
CA GLU A 10 3.45 -9.25 -0.33
C GLU A 10 3.68 -8.02 -1.22
N THR A 11 3.52 -6.82 -0.67
CA THR A 11 3.79 -5.57 -1.37
C THR A 11 5.25 -5.47 -1.78
N ALA A 12 6.18 -5.76 -0.86
CA ALA A 12 7.61 -5.78 -1.16
C ALA A 12 7.96 -6.82 -2.24
N TYR A 13 7.35 -7.99 -2.18
CA TYR A 13 7.50 -9.02 -3.22
C TYR A 13 7.01 -8.55 -4.59
N ILE A 14 5.84 -7.91 -4.66
CA ILE A 14 5.29 -7.35 -5.91
C ILE A 14 6.23 -6.27 -6.46
N LEU A 15 6.68 -5.34 -5.60
CA LEU A 15 7.58 -4.27 -6.01
C LEU A 15 8.91 -4.84 -6.54
N ARG A 16 9.50 -5.81 -5.83
CA ARG A 16 10.71 -6.50 -6.28
C ARG A 16 10.52 -7.23 -7.61
N SER A 17 9.36 -7.85 -7.81
CA SER A 17 9.04 -8.55 -9.06
C SER A 17 8.88 -7.59 -10.24
N LYS A 18 8.29 -6.41 -10.03
CA LYS A 18 7.96 -5.46 -11.11
C LYS A 18 9.07 -4.44 -11.41
N LEU A 19 9.77 -4.00 -10.38
CA LEU A 19 10.81 -2.97 -10.45
C LEU A 19 12.22 -3.56 -10.39
N GLY A 20 12.33 -4.89 -10.25
CA GLY A 20 13.59 -5.61 -10.08
C GLY A 20 14.12 -5.58 -8.65
N ALA A 21 15.16 -6.37 -8.38
CA ALA A 21 15.81 -6.46 -7.07
C ALA A 21 16.79 -5.30 -6.79
N VAL A 22 16.39 -4.08 -7.12
CA VAL A 22 17.24 -2.89 -7.02
C VAL A 22 17.48 -2.47 -5.56
N ARG A 23 16.60 -2.89 -4.64
CA ARG A 23 16.70 -2.57 -3.21
C ARG A 23 15.95 -3.56 -2.32
N ALA A 24 16.18 -3.47 -1.01
CA ALA A 24 15.32 -4.06 0.00
C ALA A 24 14.00 -3.27 0.11
N PHE A 25 12.94 -3.79 -0.52
CA PHE A 25 11.64 -3.11 -0.53
C PHE A 25 10.93 -3.14 0.82
N ASP A 26 11.12 -4.17 1.63
CA ASP A 26 10.56 -4.25 2.99
C ASP A 26 11.05 -3.11 3.89
N ASP A 27 12.36 -2.90 3.94
CA ASP A 27 12.97 -1.82 4.71
C ASP A 27 12.54 -0.47 4.18
N LEU A 28 12.49 -0.32 2.85
CA LEU A 28 12.11 0.97 2.31
C LEU A 28 10.62 1.30 2.55
N LEU A 29 9.72 0.31 2.53
CA LEU A 29 8.33 0.52 2.95
C LEU A 29 8.24 0.88 4.43
N ALA A 30 9.12 0.34 5.28
CA ALA A 30 9.21 0.76 6.68
C ALA A 30 9.71 2.20 6.82
N ASP A 31 10.68 2.61 6.01
CA ASP A 31 11.22 3.97 6.02
C ASP A 31 10.24 5.00 5.44
N MET A 32 9.50 4.66 4.38
CA MET A 32 8.42 5.49 3.85
C MET A 32 7.36 5.79 4.91
N ARG A 33 6.94 4.78 5.67
CA ARG A 33 5.98 4.96 6.77
C ARG A 33 6.51 5.88 7.87
N ARG A 34 7.83 5.91 8.07
CA ARG A 34 8.50 6.79 9.04
C ARG A 34 8.85 8.16 8.45
N GLY A 35 8.54 8.41 7.18
CA GLY A 35 8.91 9.65 6.47
C GLY A 35 10.41 9.81 6.21
N ARG A 36 11.19 8.72 6.26
CA ARG A 36 12.65 8.75 6.16
C ARG A 36 13.18 8.51 4.75
N SER A 37 12.38 7.91 3.87
CA SER A 37 12.83 7.53 2.55
C SER A 37 11.72 7.62 1.51
N THR A 38 12.13 7.78 0.25
CA THR A 38 11.27 7.84 -0.94
C THR A 38 11.90 7.02 -2.06
N TYR A 39 11.11 6.64 -3.06
CA TYR A 39 11.60 5.98 -4.26
C TYR A 39 11.45 6.89 -5.46
N PHE A 40 12.53 7.48 -5.95
CA PHE A 40 12.45 8.52 -6.98
C PHE A 40 11.46 9.64 -6.63
N GLY A 41 11.40 10.03 -5.35
CA GLY A 41 10.42 11.01 -4.85
C GLY A 41 9.00 10.48 -4.66
N LEU A 42 8.70 9.25 -5.07
CA LEU A 42 7.41 8.59 -4.84
C LEU A 42 7.36 7.98 -3.44
N VAL A 43 6.18 8.01 -2.82
CA VAL A 43 5.90 7.41 -1.51
C VAL A 43 4.69 6.50 -1.61
N LEU A 44 4.80 5.30 -1.05
CA LEU A 44 3.67 4.38 -0.91
C LEU A 44 3.27 4.31 0.58
N VAL A 45 2.05 4.73 0.87
CA VAL A 45 1.49 4.77 2.23
C VAL A 45 0.54 3.58 2.41
N PRO A 46 0.47 2.95 3.60
CA PRO A 46 -0.50 1.90 3.85
C PRO A 46 -1.93 2.42 3.77
N PHE A 47 -2.78 1.65 3.09
CA PHE A 47 -4.21 1.91 2.97
C PHE A 47 -4.94 1.64 4.30
N LEU A 48 -4.54 0.58 5.01
CA LEU A 48 -5.05 0.27 6.34
C LEU A 48 -3.98 -0.37 7.21
N CYS A 49 -4.22 -0.34 8.51
CA CYS A 49 -3.38 -0.98 9.51
C CYS A 49 -4.25 -1.93 10.34
N SER A 50 -3.96 -3.23 10.33
CA SER A 50 -4.57 -4.18 11.26
C SER A 50 -3.75 -4.25 12.54
N HIS A 51 -4.41 -4.33 13.68
CA HIS A 51 -3.76 -4.54 14.96
C HIS A 51 -4.12 -5.92 15.51
N ASP A 52 -3.17 -6.86 15.44
CA ASP A 52 -3.41 -8.27 15.82
C ASP A 52 -3.06 -8.53 17.30
N GLY A 53 -3.09 -7.50 18.15
CA GLY A 53 -2.75 -7.58 19.57
C GLY A 53 -1.24 -7.68 19.88
N LYS A 54 -0.42 -8.13 18.92
CA LYS A 54 1.05 -8.18 19.03
C LYS A 54 1.77 -7.05 18.29
N GLY A 55 1.04 -6.30 17.46
CA GLY A 55 1.59 -5.18 16.71
C GLY A 55 0.70 -4.76 15.55
N THR A 56 1.06 -3.62 14.98
CA THR A 56 0.35 -3.00 13.85
C THR A 56 0.94 -3.48 12.53
N ARG A 57 0.16 -4.24 11.75
CA ARG A 57 0.52 -4.71 10.41
C ARG A 57 -0.09 -3.79 9.35
N PRO A 58 0.74 -3.14 8.52
CA PRO A 58 0.24 -2.32 7.41
C PRO A 58 -0.19 -3.20 6.23
N TYR A 59 -1.24 -2.75 5.56
CA TYR A 59 -1.77 -3.32 4.33
C TYR A 59 -1.88 -2.22 3.28
N TYR A 60 -1.57 -2.58 2.04
CA TYR A 60 -1.51 -1.67 0.90
C TYR A 60 -2.56 -2.07 -0.12
N SER A 61 -3.18 -1.09 -0.77
CA SER A 61 -4.12 -1.36 -1.85
C SER A 61 -3.38 -1.81 -3.09
N LEU A 62 -3.86 -2.86 -3.76
CA LEU A 62 -3.31 -3.27 -5.06
C LEU A 62 -3.45 -2.18 -6.13
N SER A 63 -4.45 -1.31 -6.06
CA SER A 63 -4.58 -0.20 -7.01
C SER A 63 -3.41 0.77 -6.84
N GLU A 64 -3.15 1.20 -5.61
CA GLU A 64 -2.09 2.14 -5.27
C GLU A 64 -0.70 1.55 -5.56
N ILE A 65 -0.50 0.27 -5.30
CA ILE A 65 0.75 -0.43 -5.67
C ILE A 65 0.95 -0.37 -7.19
N ASN A 66 -0.08 -0.66 -7.98
CA ASN A 66 0.04 -0.62 -9.44
C ASN A 66 0.30 0.80 -9.95
N ASP A 67 -0.33 1.82 -9.36
CA ASP A 67 -0.10 3.21 -9.73
C ASP A 67 1.32 3.66 -9.35
N PHE A 68 1.80 3.25 -8.18
CA PHE A 68 3.18 3.48 -7.77
C PHE A 68 4.18 2.81 -8.71
N VAL A 69 3.95 1.56 -9.11
CA VAL A 69 4.80 0.84 -10.08
C VAL A 69 4.78 1.55 -11.43
N ARG A 70 3.62 1.97 -11.92
CA ARG A 70 3.50 2.73 -13.18
C ARG A 70 4.26 4.05 -13.12
N ALA A 71 4.15 4.78 -12.01
CA ALA A 71 4.89 6.03 -11.81
C ALA A 71 6.41 5.77 -11.77
N ALA A 72 6.85 4.75 -11.03
CA ALA A 72 8.25 4.36 -10.96
C ALA A 72 8.83 3.96 -12.32
N LEU A 73 8.09 3.15 -13.11
CA LEU A 73 8.50 2.74 -14.45
C LEU A 73 8.55 3.88 -15.46
N ARG A 74 7.76 4.95 -15.26
CA ARG A 74 7.87 6.18 -16.08
C ARG A 74 9.16 6.94 -15.80
N VAL A 75 9.63 6.94 -14.55
CA VAL A 75 10.89 7.62 -14.16
C VAL A 75 12.10 6.80 -14.58
N ALA A 76 12.07 5.50 -14.33
CA ALA A 76 13.12 4.57 -14.70
C ALA A 76 12.48 3.33 -15.34
N PRO A 77 12.49 3.20 -16.67
CA PRO A 77 11.93 2.03 -17.35
C PRO A 77 12.84 0.82 -17.11
N SER A 78 12.66 0.13 -15.98
CA SER A 78 13.34 -1.14 -15.74
C SER A 78 12.60 -2.26 -16.46
N SER A 79 13.31 -2.97 -17.35
CA SER A 79 12.83 -4.17 -18.03
C SER A 79 12.83 -5.36 -17.06
N THR A 80 11.75 -5.64 -16.32
CA THR A 80 11.63 -6.96 -15.65
C THR A 80 10.17 -7.46 -15.57
N ALA A 81 9.95 -8.53 -16.32
CA ALA A 81 8.87 -9.54 -16.42
C ALA A 81 7.58 -9.45 -15.58
N MET A 82 6.44 -9.69 -16.26
CA MET A 82 5.14 -9.97 -15.67
C MET A 82 5.11 -11.34 -14.96
N VAL A 83 4.99 -11.34 -13.62
CA VAL A 83 4.58 -12.54 -12.85
C VAL A 83 3.14 -12.36 -12.35
N PRO A 84 2.29 -13.40 -12.38
CA PRO A 84 0.91 -13.35 -11.85
C PRO A 84 0.90 -13.25 -10.32
N ILE A 85 0.22 -12.23 -9.81
CA ILE A 85 0.08 -11.96 -8.37
C ILE A 85 -1.09 -12.80 -7.82
N GLN A 86 -0.83 -13.66 -6.84
CA GLN A 86 -1.88 -14.35 -6.09
C GLN A 86 -2.46 -13.38 -5.06
N VAL A 87 -3.66 -12.87 -5.33
CA VAL A 87 -4.34 -11.91 -4.46
C VAL A 87 -5.16 -12.66 -3.41
N ARG A 88 -4.82 -12.51 -2.13
CA ARG A 88 -5.73 -12.89 -1.05
C ARG A 88 -6.79 -11.80 -0.86
N GLU A 89 -8.05 -12.13 -1.14
CA GLU A 89 -9.18 -11.27 -0.83
C GLU A 89 -9.41 -11.29 0.68
N TRP A 90 -9.01 -10.22 1.37
CA TRP A 90 -9.34 -10.03 2.78
C TRP A 90 -10.74 -9.42 2.88
N THR A 91 -11.68 -10.19 3.42
CA THR A 91 -12.95 -9.67 3.94
C THR A 91 -12.78 -9.41 5.44
N CYS A 92 -12.83 -8.15 5.85
CA CYS A 92 -12.85 -7.77 7.26
C CYS A 92 -14.06 -8.44 7.95
N PRO A 93 -13.88 -9.22 9.04
CA PRO A 93 -14.96 -9.97 9.67
C PRO A 93 -15.91 -9.14 10.54
N TYR A 94 -15.81 -7.81 10.54
CA TYR A 94 -16.70 -6.95 11.33
C TYR A 94 -18.03 -6.71 10.60
N GLN A 95 -18.86 -7.76 10.54
CA GLN A 95 -20.32 -7.61 10.48
C GLN A 95 -20.83 -7.47 11.91
N THR A 96 -20.90 -6.24 12.43
CA THR A 96 -21.81 -5.93 13.54
C THR A 96 -22.10 -4.44 13.53
N GLY A 97 -23.37 -4.11 13.41
CA GLY A 97 -23.84 -2.76 13.17
C GLY A 97 -23.51 -1.81 14.32
N HIS A 98 -22.73 -0.77 14.00
CA HIS A 98 -22.87 0.53 14.64
C HIS A 98 -22.68 1.59 13.56
N GLN A 99 -23.81 2.11 13.09
CA GLN A 99 -23.86 3.40 12.43
C GLN A 99 -23.45 4.44 13.48
N LEU A 100 -22.23 4.96 13.39
CA LEU A 100 -21.85 6.16 14.13
C LEU A 100 -21.89 7.36 13.19
N PRO A 101 -22.70 8.39 13.51
CA PRO A 101 -22.74 9.63 12.76
C PRO A 101 -21.58 10.52 13.24
N VAL A 102 -20.78 11.07 12.34
CA VAL A 102 -19.99 12.26 12.69
C VAL A 102 -20.20 13.33 11.64
N LYS A 103 -21.03 14.27 12.06
CA LYS A 103 -21.37 15.54 11.45
C LYS A 103 -20.22 16.53 11.74
N LEU A 104 -19.92 17.36 10.73
CA LEU A 104 -19.29 18.70 10.78
C LEU A 104 -17.82 18.85 11.23
N MET A 105 -16.99 19.38 10.33
CA MET A 105 -16.67 20.82 10.31
C MET A 105 -16.02 21.24 8.98
N LEU A 106 -16.57 22.29 8.37
CA LEU A 106 -16.02 23.05 7.24
C LEU A 106 -14.69 23.74 7.62
N PRO A 107 -13.97 24.32 6.64
CA PRO A 107 -13.94 25.78 6.66
C PRO A 107 -14.36 26.44 5.35
N LEU A 108 -14.81 27.67 5.53
CA LEU A 108 -15.32 28.63 4.55
C LEU A 108 -14.30 29.04 3.48
N SER A 109 -14.88 29.32 2.30
CA SER A 109 -14.63 30.46 1.39
C SER A 109 -13.27 30.58 0.68
N ALA A 110 -13.33 30.64 -0.65
CA ALA A 110 -13.60 31.91 -1.36
C ALA A 110 -14.55 31.66 -2.55
#